data_AF-A0A521IPA1-F1
#
_entry.id   AF-A0A521IPA1-F1
#
_cell.length_a   1.000
_cell.length_b   1.000
_cell.length_c   1.000
_cell.angle_alpha   90.00
_cell.angle_beta   90.00
_cell.angle_gamma   90.00
#
_symmetry.space_group_name_H-M   'P 1'
#
loop_
_entity.id
_entity.type
_entity.pdbx_description
1 polymer ?
#
loop_
_entity_poly.entity_id
_entity_poly.type
_entity_poly.pdbx_seq_one_letter_code
_entity_poly.pdbx_strand_id
1 'polypeptide(L)'
;MINYPNGSKPKKQTTKVPSKRKNITKSAANRGMALEKLISAANDYYLMHDIALFTKRPTPINVVKIDYAKGAKITNAYFEKQSTTDFNGVYKNRYFDFEAKSTRLKTSFPLNNIYEHQITHLENVIR
;
A
#
# COMPACT_ATOMS: atom_id res chain seq x y z
N MET A 1 -12.10 64.97 -6.38
CA MET A 1 -10.86 64.18 -6.50
C MET A 1 -10.12 64.34 -5.18
N ILE A 2 -10.10 63.32 -4.32
CA ILE A 2 -9.60 63.44 -2.93
C ILE A 2 -8.14 62.93 -2.90
N ASN A 3 -7.20 63.81 -2.56
CA ASN A 3 -5.79 63.47 -2.33
C ASN A 3 -5.52 63.31 -0.83
N TYR A 4 -4.87 62.22 -0.45
CA TYR A 4 -4.46 61.98 0.94
C TYR A 4 -3.07 62.59 1.21
N PRO A 5 -2.79 63.05 2.45
CA PRO A 5 -1.63 63.91 2.76
C PRO A 5 -0.25 63.25 2.63
N ASN A 6 -0.17 61.93 2.39
CA ASN A 6 1.08 61.16 2.38
C ASN A 6 1.39 60.44 1.05
N GLY A 7 0.95 60.98 -0.10
CA GLY A 7 1.52 60.65 -1.42
C GLY A 7 1.44 59.19 -1.93
N SER A 8 0.88 58.25 -1.17
CA SER A 8 0.83 56.85 -1.55
C SER A 8 -0.44 56.55 -2.35
N LYS A 9 -0.29 56.29 -3.65
CA LYS A 9 -1.37 55.74 -4.48
C LYS A 9 -1.65 54.27 -4.09
N PRO A 10 -2.91 53.80 -4.03
CA PRO A 10 -3.20 52.41 -3.72
C PRO A 10 -2.68 51.49 -4.84
N LYS A 11 -1.80 50.55 -4.51
CA LYS A 11 -1.33 49.50 -5.43
C LYS A 11 -2.50 48.57 -5.77
N LYS A 12 -2.95 48.58 -7.03
CA LYS A 12 -3.84 47.54 -7.57
C LYS A 12 -3.12 46.18 -7.51
N GLN A 13 -3.54 45.30 -6.62
CA GLN A 13 -3.07 43.91 -6.60
C GLN A 13 -3.73 43.15 -7.76
N THR A 14 -2.99 42.90 -8.83
CA THR A 14 -3.36 41.91 -9.85
C THR A 14 -2.81 40.56 -9.41
N THR A 15 -3.63 39.77 -8.72
CA THR A 15 -3.27 38.39 -8.37
C THR A 15 -3.30 37.51 -9.61
N LYS A 16 -2.17 37.43 -10.32
CA LYS A 16 -1.90 36.34 -11.27
C LYS A 16 -1.77 35.05 -10.45
N VAL A 17 -2.83 34.25 -10.39
CA VAL A 17 -2.79 32.91 -9.77
C VAL A 17 -1.88 32.03 -10.64
N PRO A 18 -0.76 31.49 -10.13
CA PRO A 18 0.03 30.55 -10.91
C PRO A 18 -0.73 29.23 -10.95
N SER A 19 -1.16 28.79 -12.15
CA SER A 19 -1.73 27.46 -12.32
C SER A 19 -0.63 26.42 -12.09
N LYS A 20 -0.60 25.84 -10.88
CA LYS A 20 0.17 24.63 -10.63
C LYS A 20 -0.49 23.50 -11.43
N ARG A 21 -0.10 23.33 -12.69
CA ARG A 21 -0.32 22.07 -13.40
C ARG A 21 0.34 20.98 -12.58
N LYS A 22 -0.46 20.18 -11.88
CA LYS A 22 -0.01 18.93 -11.28
C LYS A 22 0.49 18.07 -12.43
N ASN A 23 1.79 18.04 -12.65
CA ASN A 23 2.42 16.98 -13.42
C ASN A 23 2.18 15.69 -12.62
N ILE A 24 1.10 14.99 -12.96
CA ILE A 24 0.89 13.60 -12.52
C ILE A 24 2.01 12.83 -13.21
N THR A 25 3.15 12.73 -12.54
CA THR A 25 4.13 11.71 -12.87
C THR A 25 3.35 10.39 -12.85
N LYS A 26 3.26 9.71 -14.01
CA LYS A 26 2.69 8.36 -14.11
C LYS A 26 3.59 7.43 -13.29
N SER A 27 3.37 7.46 -11.98
CA SER A 27 4.08 6.65 -11.01
C SER A 27 3.89 5.18 -11.39
N ALA A 28 5.00 4.53 -11.74
CA ALA A 28 5.02 3.09 -11.93
C ALA A 28 4.76 2.32 -10.64
N ALA A 29 4.90 2.97 -9.47
CA ALA A 29 4.89 2.31 -8.17
C ALA A 29 3.54 1.68 -7.82
N ASN A 30 2.42 2.20 -8.34
CA ASN A 30 1.08 1.69 -8.00
C ASN A 30 0.52 0.72 -9.05
N ARG A 31 1.29 0.38 -10.10
CA ARG A 31 0.80 -0.35 -11.27
C ARG A 31 0.62 -1.86 -11.06
N GLY A 32 0.99 -2.39 -9.89
CA GLY A 32 0.82 -3.80 -9.47
C GLY A 32 -0.06 -4.03 -8.22
N MET A 33 -0.52 -2.97 -7.55
CA MET A 33 -1.29 -3.09 -6.29
C MET A 33 -2.81 -3.24 -6.49
N ALA A 34 -3.31 -3.28 -7.73
CA ALA A 34 -4.75 -3.33 -7.98
C ALA A 34 -5.36 -4.65 -7.49
N LEU A 35 -4.73 -5.78 -7.79
CA LEU A 35 -5.18 -7.10 -7.35
C LEU A 35 -5.20 -7.18 -5.81
N GLU A 36 -4.13 -6.73 -5.16
CA GLU A 36 -4.03 -6.72 -3.70
C GLU A 36 -5.14 -5.89 -3.04
N LYS A 37 -5.44 -4.71 -3.58
CA LYS A 37 -6.52 -3.85 -3.09
C LYS A 37 -7.89 -4.51 -3.26
N LEU A 38 -8.12 -5.18 -4.39
CA LEU A 38 -9.37 -5.91 -4.63
C LEU A 38 -9.52 -7.08 -3.66
N ILE A 39 -8.46 -7.85 -3.42
CA ILE A 39 -8.47 -8.94 -2.45
C ILE A 39 -8.72 -8.40 -1.04
N SER A 40 -8.06 -7.31 -0.65
CA SER A 40 -8.26 -6.70 0.67
C SER A 40 -9.70 -6.22 0.86
N ALA A 41 -10.27 -5.55 -0.16
CA ALA A 41 -11.68 -5.15 -0.13
C ALA A 41 -12.66 -6.35 -0.09
N ALA A 42 -12.32 -7.46 -0.76
CA ALA A 42 -13.10 -8.68 -0.69
C ALA A 42 -13.00 -9.34 0.70
N ASN A 43 -11.83 -9.33 1.32
CA ASN A 43 -11.63 -9.84 2.68
C ASN A 43 -12.44 -9.04 3.69
N ASP A 44 -12.44 -7.70 3.58
CA ASP A 44 -13.25 -6.82 4.42
C ASP A 44 -14.75 -7.14 4.24
N TYR A 45 -15.20 -7.33 3.00
CA TYR A 45 -16.57 -7.75 2.71
C TYR A 45 -16.92 -9.10 3.38
N TYR A 46 -16.05 -10.11 3.26
CA TYR A 46 -16.30 -11.41 3.89
C TYR A 46 -16.38 -11.33 5.41
N LEU A 47 -15.55 -10.47 6.02
CA LEU A 47 -15.56 -10.24 7.46
C LEU A 47 -16.83 -9.50 7.90
N MET A 48 -17.21 -8.43 7.20
CA MET A 48 -18.39 -7.60 7.52
C MET A 48 -19.71 -8.37 7.40
N HIS A 49 -19.75 -9.44 6.62
CA HIS A 49 -20.94 -10.26 6.40
C HIS A 49 -20.88 -11.61 7.12
N ASP A 50 -19.95 -11.80 8.07
CA ASP A 50 -19.78 -13.04 8.83
C ASP A 50 -19.63 -14.30 7.95
N ILE A 51 -19.01 -14.14 6.77
CA ILE A 51 -18.81 -15.24 5.80
C ILE A 51 -17.51 -15.98 6.09
N ALA A 52 -16.41 -15.23 6.23
CA ALA A 52 -15.06 -15.74 6.44
C ALA A 52 -14.16 -14.68 7.06
N LEU A 53 -13.11 -15.11 7.76
CA LEU A 53 -12.05 -14.23 8.24
C LEU A 53 -10.80 -14.46 7.40
N PHE A 54 -10.46 -13.52 6.52
CA PHE A 54 -9.20 -13.54 5.77
C PHE A 54 -8.38 -12.28 6.06
N THR A 55 -7.07 -12.41 6.15
CA THR A 55 -6.15 -11.33 6.49
C THR A 55 -4.94 -11.32 5.57
N LYS A 56 -4.42 -10.13 5.28
CA LYS A 56 -3.11 -9.94 4.64
C LYS A 56 -2.03 -9.97 5.72
N ARG A 57 -0.95 -10.74 5.50
CA ARG A 57 0.24 -10.69 6.35
C ARG A 57 1.00 -9.38 6.12
N PRO A 58 1.40 -8.66 7.18
CA PRO A 58 2.18 -7.44 7.04
C PRO A 58 3.57 -7.75 6.48
N THR A 59 4.15 -6.79 5.76
CA THR A 59 5.52 -6.93 5.28
C THR A 59 6.48 -7.06 6.47
N PRO A 60 7.28 -8.14 6.54
CA PRO A 60 8.13 -8.38 7.69
C PRO A 60 9.28 -7.36 7.71
N ILE A 61 9.51 -6.76 8.88
CA ILE A 61 10.56 -5.78 9.13
C ILE A 61 11.28 -6.10 10.43
N ASN A 62 12.59 -5.89 10.44
CA ASN A 62 13.41 -5.93 11.63
C ASN A 62 13.59 -4.50 12.14
N VAL A 63 13.01 -4.19 13.29
CA VAL A 63 13.08 -2.86 13.90
C VAL A 63 14.36 -2.73 14.72
N VAL A 64 15.23 -1.80 14.31
CA VAL A 64 16.53 -1.57 14.95
C VAL A 64 16.45 -0.51 16.04
N LYS A 65 15.67 0.56 15.81
CA LYS A 65 15.59 1.67 16.76
C LYS A 65 14.19 2.28 16.79
N ILE A 66 13.70 2.52 17.99
CA ILE A 66 12.42 3.18 18.27
C ILE A 66 12.68 4.44 19.10
N ASP A 67 12.07 5.54 18.70
CA ASP A 67 11.98 6.77 19.49
C ASP A 67 10.64 6.78 20.23
N TYR A 68 10.66 6.98 21.55
CA TYR A 68 9.46 6.98 22.40
C TYR A 68 9.03 8.38 22.84
N ALA A 69 9.81 9.43 22.54
CA ALA A 69 9.53 10.78 23.03
C ALA A 69 8.23 11.39 22.48
N LYS A 70 7.75 10.92 21.31
CA LYS A 70 6.52 11.38 20.64
C LYS A 70 5.65 10.21 20.17
N GLY A 71 5.52 9.19 21.02
CA GLY A 71 4.91 7.90 20.67
C GLY A 71 5.93 6.96 20.02
N ALA A 72 5.70 5.64 20.08
CA ALA A 72 6.62 4.60 19.64
C ALA A 72 6.87 4.62 18.12
N LYS A 73 7.71 5.55 17.67
CA LYS A 73 8.05 5.76 16.27
C LYS A 73 9.26 4.92 15.89
N ILE A 74 9.11 4.06 14.91
CA ILE A 74 10.23 3.35 14.29
C ILE A 74 11.11 4.39 13.58
N THR A 75 12.38 4.47 13.97
CA THR A 75 13.36 5.41 13.39
C THR A 75 14.36 4.73 12.46
N ASN A 76 14.63 3.44 12.68
CA ASN A 76 15.47 2.63 11.82
C ASN A 76 14.98 1.18 11.77
N ALA A 77 14.91 0.60 10.58
CA ALA A 77 14.47 -0.78 10.35
C ALA A 77 15.04 -1.33 9.04
N TYR A 78 15.18 -2.65 8.97
CA TYR A 78 15.51 -3.39 7.74
C TYR A 78 14.32 -4.22 7.29
N PHE A 79 14.15 -4.41 5.98
CA PHE A 79 13.21 -5.40 5.48
C PHE A 79 13.74 -6.79 5.74
N GLU A 80 12.88 -7.67 6.23
CA GLU A 80 13.20 -9.09 6.34
C GLU A 80 12.72 -9.85 5.11
N LYS A 81 13.37 -10.97 4.83
CA LYS A 81 12.92 -11.86 3.76
C LYS A 81 11.65 -12.55 4.22
N GLN A 82 10.57 -12.38 3.47
CA GLN A 82 9.33 -13.10 3.73
C GLN A 82 9.54 -14.61 3.51
N SER A 83 8.96 -15.42 4.39
CA SER A 83 9.07 -16.89 4.35
C SER A 83 7.74 -17.58 4.07
N THR A 84 6.64 -16.82 4.03
CA THR A 84 5.28 -17.34 3.87
C THR A 84 4.56 -16.62 2.73
N THR A 85 3.38 -17.09 2.35
CA THR A 85 2.50 -16.39 1.41
C THR A 85 1.93 -15.08 1.99
N ASP A 86 1.28 -14.28 1.16
CA ASP A 86 0.74 -12.96 1.54
C ASP A 86 -0.61 -13.00 2.29
N PHE A 87 -1.44 -14.03 2.11
CA PHE A 87 -2.79 -14.07 2.69
C PHE A 87 -3.12 -15.39 3.37
N ASN A 88 -3.91 -15.31 4.44
CA ASN A 88 -4.42 -16.47 5.15
C ASN A 88 -5.75 -16.20 5.84
N GLY A 89 -6.37 -17.23 6.40
CA GLY A 89 -7.56 -17.08 7.22
C GLY A 89 -8.33 -18.36 7.46
N VAL A 90 -9.61 -18.22 7.79
CA VAL A 90 -10.51 -19.30 8.17
C VAL A 90 -11.86 -19.14 7.47
N TYR A 91 -12.34 -20.23 6.89
CA TYR A 91 -13.70 -20.36 6.36
C TYR A 91 -14.25 -21.72 6.71
N LYS A 92 -15.47 -21.77 7.30
CA LYS A 92 -16.14 -23.02 7.71
C LYS A 92 -15.22 -23.97 8.49
N ASN A 93 -14.54 -23.44 9.51
CA ASN A 93 -13.60 -24.18 10.37
C ASN A 93 -12.41 -24.82 9.64
N ARG A 94 -12.08 -24.35 8.43
CA ARG A 94 -10.90 -24.80 7.67
C ARG A 94 -9.94 -23.64 7.49
N TYR A 95 -8.65 -23.96 7.56
CA TYR A 95 -7.58 -23.01 7.28
C TYR A 95 -7.48 -22.76 5.78
N PHE A 96 -7.25 -21.50 5.42
CA PHE A 96 -6.99 -21.04 4.06
C PHE A 96 -5.68 -20.27 4.05
N ASP A 97 -4.89 -20.50 3.01
CA ASP A 97 -3.59 -19.86 2.80
C ASP A 97 -3.39 -19.72 1.30
N PHE A 98 -3.10 -18.50 0.84
CA PHE A 98 -2.97 -18.24 -0.58
C PHE A 98 -2.04 -17.07 -0.87
N GLU A 99 -1.52 -17.11 -2.10
CA GLU A 99 -0.65 -16.10 -2.68
C GLU A 99 -1.35 -15.44 -3.87
N ALA A 100 -1.09 -14.15 -4.08
CA ALA A 100 -1.74 -13.38 -5.15
C ALA A 100 -0.72 -12.60 -5.98
N LYS A 101 -0.43 -13.12 -7.18
CA LYS A 101 0.49 -12.49 -8.13
C LYS A 101 -0.25 -12.06 -9.39
N SER A 102 0.17 -10.96 -10.01
CA SER A 102 -0.42 -10.46 -11.26
C SER A 102 0.66 -10.18 -12.30
N THR A 103 0.32 -10.37 -13.57
CA THR A 103 1.18 -10.05 -14.72
C THR A 103 0.38 -9.27 -15.76
N ARG A 104 1.07 -8.46 -16.56
CA ARG A 104 0.49 -7.76 -17.72
C ARG A 104 0.70 -8.53 -19.02
N LEU A 105 1.57 -9.53 -18.99
CA LEU A 105 1.82 -10.39 -20.14
C LEU A 105 0.54 -11.16 -20.44
N LYS A 106 0.09 -11.09 -21.69
CA LYS A 106 -1.17 -11.73 -22.14
C LYS A 106 -1.00 -13.19 -22.49
N THR A 107 0.22 -13.62 -22.76
CA THR A 107 0.54 -14.93 -23.34
C THR A 107 1.30 -15.83 -22.37
N SER A 108 1.79 -15.30 -21.25
CA SER A 108 2.56 -16.07 -20.28
C SER A 108 2.50 -15.48 -18.88
N PHE A 109 2.73 -16.33 -17.89
CA PHE A 109 2.90 -15.94 -16.50
C PHE A 109 4.35 -16.18 -16.08
N PRO A 110 5.15 -15.13 -15.78
CA PRO A 110 6.54 -15.31 -15.36
C PRO A 110 6.61 -16.02 -14.00
N LEU A 111 7.11 -17.25 -13.99
CA LEU A 111 7.25 -18.05 -12.77
C LEU A 111 8.30 -17.47 -11.80
N ASN A 112 9.25 -16.66 -12.29
CA ASN A 112 10.22 -15.96 -11.45
C ASN A 112 9.57 -15.00 -10.43
N ASN A 113 8.28 -14.67 -10.58
CA ASN A 113 7.51 -13.89 -9.61
C ASN A 113 6.96 -14.73 -8.44
N ILE A 114 7.11 -16.05 -8.51
CA ILE A 114 6.76 -17.00 -7.44
C ILE A 114 8.07 -17.42 -6.80
N TYR A 115 8.21 -17.14 -5.50
CA TYR A 115 9.44 -17.46 -4.80
C TYR A 115 9.38 -18.85 -4.17
N GLU A 116 10.50 -19.55 -4.16
CA GLU A 116 10.62 -20.92 -3.64
C GLU A 116 10.05 -21.08 -2.22
N HIS A 117 10.35 -20.14 -1.33
CA HIS A 117 9.85 -20.17 0.05
C HIS A 117 8.32 -20.14 0.14
N GLN A 118 7.63 -19.51 -0.82
CA GLN A 118 6.16 -19.49 -0.86
C GLN A 118 5.61 -20.87 -1.24
N ILE A 119 6.27 -21.56 -2.16
CA ILE A 119 5.92 -22.93 -2.56
C ILE A 119 6.14 -23.88 -1.39
N THR A 120 7.33 -23.87 -0.79
CA THR A 120 7.65 -24.70 0.38
C THR A 120 6.69 -24.45 1.55
N HIS A 121 6.29 -23.19 1.77
CA HIS A 121 5.28 -22.86 2.78
C HIS A 121 3.93 -23.50 2.47
N LEU A 122 3.45 -23.38 1.23
CA LEU A 122 2.18 -23.99 0.82
C LEU A 122 2.20 -25.52 0.88
N GLU A 123 3.32 -26.15 0.52
CA GLU A 123 3.52 -27.59 0.69
C GLU A 123 3.38 -28.02 2.15
N ASN A 124 3.93 -27.23 3.09
CA ASN A 124 3.78 -27.49 4.52
C ASN A 124 2.35 -27.27 5.03
N VAL A 125 1.58 -26.36 4.43
CA VAL A 125 0.17 -26.11 4.80
C VAL A 125 -0.73 -27.28 4.40
N ILE A 126 -0.42 -27.96 3.29
CA ILE A 126 -1.22 -29.08 2.77
C ILE A 126 -0.97 -30.38 3.55
N ARG A 127 0.14 -30.46 4.28
CA ARG A 127 0.61 -31.64 4.99
C ARG A 127 -0.21 -31.96 6.25
#